data_AF-A0A1F8FW35-F1
#
_entry.id   AF-A0A1F8FW35-F1
#
_cell.length_a   1.000
_cell.length_b   1.000
_cell.length_c   1.000
_cell.angle_alpha   90.00
_cell.angle_beta   90.00
_cell.angle_gamma   90.00
#
_symmetry.space_group_name_H-M   'P 1'
#
loop_
_entity.id
_entity.type
_entity.pdbx_description
1 polymer ?
#
loop_
_entity_poly.entity_id
_entity_poly.type
_entity_poly.pdbx_seq_one_letter_code
_entity_poly.pdbx_strand_id
1 'polypeptide(L)'
;MARIRLYTKKSSDPSAATGDEERAMVTVNDKNYTDYFTDVNLQHIVESPLKKLKSLNRFKATVLVNGGGIAGQAAAIKHGIARALELFDPNFRKKLKKSGFLTRDPRAKERRKYGLKKARKSPQWSKR
;
A
#
# COMPACT_ATOMS: atom_id res chain seq x y z
N MET A 1 9.54 -2.27 -4.67
CA MET A 1 9.72 -2.17 -3.20
C MET A 1 9.48 -0.72 -2.83
N ALA A 2 8.73 -0.43 -1.76
CA ALA A 2 8.42 0.95 -1.36
C ALA A 2 9.34 1.39 -0.21
N ARG A 3 10.02 2.53 -0.37
CA ARG A 3 10.75 3.20 0.72
C ARG A 3 9.87 4.31 1.27
N ILE A 4 9.68 4.33 2.58
CA ILE A 4 8.69 5.21 3.22
C ILE A 4 9.34 5.92 4.38
N ARG A 5 9.09 7.22 4.46
CA ARG A 5 9.38 8.06 5.63
C ARG A 5 8.04 8.53 6.21
N LEU A 6 7.87 8.34 7.51
CA LEU A 6 6.69 8.73 8.25
C LEU A 6 7.07 9.91 9.17
N TYR A 7 6.25 10.95 9.18
CA TYR A 7 6.41 12.12 10.03
C TYR A 7 5.13 12.33 10.84
N THR A 8 5.27 12.90 12.04
CA THR A 8 4.12 13.41 12.79
C THR A 8 3.77 14.81 12.29
N LYS A 9 2.47 15.12 12.22
CA LYS A 9 2.00 16.46 11.85
C LYS A 9 2.47 17.47 12.91
N LYS A 10 3.11 18.56 12.50
CA LYS A 10 3.34 19.72 13.37
C LYS A 10 2.14 20.65 13.29
N SER A 11 1.85 21.38 14.37
CA SER A 11 0.79 22.39 14.39
C SER A 11 0.99 23.51 13.34
N SER A 12 2.23 23.71 12.89
CA SER A 12 2.63 24.71 11.90
C SER A 12 2.56 24.26 10.44
N ASP A 13 2.18 23.00 10.14
CA ASP A 13 2.11 22.52 8.75
C ASP A 13 0.91 23.14 8.00
N PRO A 14 1.09 23.73 6.81
CA PRO A 14 0.07 24.54 6.12
C PRO A 14 -1.14 23.72 5.62
N SER A 15 -1.10 22.38 5.70
CA SER A 15 -2.24 21.53 5.37
C SER A 15 -3.38 21.60 6.41
N ALA A 16 -3.22 22.37 7.49
CA ALA A 16 -4.30 22.72 8.40
C ALA A 16 -5.25 23.80 7.84
N ALA A 17 -4.86 24.51 6.78
CA ALA A 17 -5.62 25.64 6.22
C ALA A 17 -6.56 25.27 5.06
N THR A 18 -6.40 24.09 4.47
CA THR A 18 -7.31 23.57 3.43
C THR A 18 -8.24 22.57 4.10
N GLY A 19 -9.56 22.82 4.08
CA GLY A 19 -10.60 22.04 4.77
C GLY A 19 -10.80 20.59 4.33
N ASP A 20 -9.75 19.93 3.83
CA ASP A 20 -9.70 18.51 3.52
C ASP A 20 -9.35 17.71 4.80
N GLU A 21 -10.21 17.78 5.80
CA GLU A 21 -9.98 17.16 7.12
C GLU A 21 -10.03 15.63 7.13
N GLU A 22 -10.36 14.99 6.01
CA GLU A 22 -10.55 13.53 5.92
C GLU A 22 -9.48 12.78 5.09
N ARG A 23 -8.55 13.49 4.43
CA ARG A 23 -7.60 12.88 3.50
C ARG A 23 -6.26 12.55 4.16
N ALA A 24 -5.71 11.38 3.84
CA ALA A 24 -4.39 10.99 4.31
C ALA A 24 -3.33 11.85 3.62
N MET A 25 -2.41 12.45 4.37
CA MET A 25 -1.33 13.24 3.76
C MET A 25 -0.19 12.32 3.29
N VAL A 26 -0.40 11.68 2.13
CA VAL A 26 0.53 10.75 1.51
C VAL A 26 1.04 11.32 0.18
N THR A 27 2.36 11.45 0.05
CA THR A 27 3.01 11.85 -1.20
C THR A 27 3.75 10.65 -1.78
N VAL A 28 3.52 10.34 -3.06
CA VAL A 28 4.12 9.21 -3.79
C VAL A 28 4.92 9.74 -4.97
N ASN A 29 6.24 9.52 -4.98
CA ASN A 29 7.14 9.99 -6.04
C ASN A 29 6.92 11.47 -6.37
N ASP A 30 6.89 12.31 -5.32
CA ASP A 30 6.70 13.77 -5.38
C ASP A 30 5.33 14.25 -5.93
N LYS A 31 4.38 13.33 -6.12
CA LYS A 31 2.99 13.63 -6.48
C LYS A 31 2.05 13.29 -5.33
N ASN A 32 0.87 13.91 -5.32
CA ASN A 32 -0.17 13.54 -4.36
C ASN A 32 -0.67 12.11 -4.65
N TYR A 33 -1.02 11.33 -3.62
CA TYR A 33 -1.46 9.95 -3.81
C TYR A 33 -2.76 9.85 -4.60
N THR A 34 -3.63 10.87 -4.52
CA THR A 34 -4.87 10.98 -5.32
C THR A 34 -4.60 11.08 -6.81
N ASP A 35 -3.55 11.81 -7.17
CA ASP A 35 -3.17 12.04 -8.57
C ASP A 35 -2.39 10.85 -9.12
N TYR A 36 -1.66 10.15 -8.24
CA TYR A 36 -0.89 8.96 -8.59
C TYR A 36 -1.79 7.73 -8.79
N PHE A 37 -2.78 7.54 -7.92
CA PHE A 37 -3.73 6.44 -7.98
C PHE A 37 -5.09 6.96 -8.46
N THR A 38 -5.38 6.80 -9.75
CA THR A 38 -6.67 7.25 -10.33
C THR A 38 -7.86 6.44 -9.82
N ASP A 39 -7.66 5.17 -9.46
CA ASP A 39 -8.71 4.28 -8.94
C ASP A 39 -8.89 4.48 -7.42
N VAL A 40 -10.13 4.77 -7.02
CA VAL A 40 -10.55 4.97 -5.63
C VAL A 40 -10.25 3.74 -4.76
N ASN A 41 -10.37 2.53 -5.33
CA ASN A 41 -10.06 1.30 -4.60
C ASN A 41 -8.58 1.25 -4.19
N LEU A 42 -7.68 1.71 -5.05
CA LEU A 42 -6.25 1.74 -4.78
C LEU A 42 -5.89 2.81 -3.75
N GLN A 43 -6.57 3.95 -3.78
CA GLN A 43 -6.46 4.99 -2.73
C GLN A 43 -6.86 4.43 -1.36
N HIS A 44 -8.00 3.73 -1.27
CA HIS A 44 -8.43 3.10 -0.02
C HIS A 44 -7.46 2.05 0.51
N ILE A 45 -6.79 1.30 -0.37
CA ILE A 45 -5.75 0.34 0.02
C ILE A 45 -4.56 1.05 0.66
N VAL A 46 -4.15 2.20 0.14
CA VAL A 46 -3.04 2.99 0.69
C VAL A 46 -3.40 3.58 2.05
N GLU A 47 -4.63 4.04 2.22
CA GLU A 47 -5.14 4.66 3.46
C GLU A 47 -5.49 3.65 4.56
N SER A 48 -5.72 2.37 4.20
CA SER A 48 -6.22 1.35 5.13
C SER A 48 -5.48 1.22 6.47
N PRO A 49 -4.12 1.27 6.55
CA PRO A 49 -3.44 1.14 7.83
C PRO A 49 -3.65 2.37 8.73
N LEU A 50 -3.73 3.57 8.15
CA LEU A 50 -3.98 4.82 8.88
C LEU A 50 -5.44 4.89 9.36
N LYS A 51 -6.39 4.48 8.50
CA LYS A 51 -7.81 4.33 8.84
C LYS A 51 -8.02 3.36 10.00
N LYS A 52 -7.32 2.22 10.00
CA LYS A 52 -7.45 1.21 11.05
C LYS A 52 -7.02 1.72 12.42
N LEU A 53 -6.03 2.61 12.47
CA LEU A 53 -5.57 3.26 13.70
C LEU A 53 -6.31 4.57 14.01
N LYS A 54 -7.33 4.94 13.22
CA LYS A 54 -8.06 6.22 13.32
C LYS A 54 -7.12 7.43 13.40
N SER A 55 -6.00 7.36 12.68
CA SER A 55 -4.88 8.32 12.79
C SER A 55 -4.54 8.98 11.45
N LEU A 56 -5.54 9.14 10.56
CA LEU A 56 -5.36 9.74 9.23
C LEU A 56 -4.71 11.13 9.30
N ASN A 57 -5.13 11.95 10.27
CA ASN A 57 -4.72 13.35 10.36
C ASN A 57 -3.45 13.57 11.18
N ARG A 58 -2.90 12.50 11.78
CA ARG A 58 -1.76 12.60 12.70
C ARG A 58 -0.42 12.40 12.01
N PHE A 59 -0.42 11.73 10.85
CA PHE A 59 0.80 11.29 10.19
C PHE A 59 0.86 11.79 8.75
N LYS A 60 2.06 12.20 8.34
CA LYS A 60 2.44 12.46 6.95
C LYS A 60 3.33 11.32 6.47
N ALA A 61 3.10 10.82 5.26
CA ALA A 61 3.97 9.81 4.66
C ALA A 61 4.54 10.27 3.32
N THR A 62 5.85 10.16 3.16
CA THR A 62 6.53 10.33 1.86
C THR A 62 7.02 8.98 1.39
N VAL A 63 6.64 8.61 0.17
CA VAL A 63 6.83 7.28 -0.39
C VAL A 63 7.58 7.37 -1.71
N LEU A 64 8.66 6.60 -1.82
CA LEU A 64 9.37 6.35 -3.08
C LEU A 64 9.12 4.92 -3.53
N VAL A 65 8.55 4.74 -4.71
CA VAL A 65 8.18 3.42 -5.24
C VAL A 65 8.62 3.27 -6.68
N ASN A 66 9.43 2.23 -6.93
CA ASN A 66 9.91 1.89 -8.26
C ASN A 66 9.56 0.43 -8.59
N GLY A 67 9.18 0.18 -9.85
CA GLY A 67 8.86 -1.13 -10.42
C GLY A 67 7.43 -1.64 -10.14
N GLY A 68 7.11 -2.81 -10.70
CA GLY A 68 5.78 -3.42 -10.59
C GLY A 68 4.69 -2.68 -11.37
N GLY A 69 3.42 -3.01 -11.09
CA GLY A 69 2.25 -2.29 -11.60
C GLY A 69 1.53 -1.52 -10.50
N ILE A 70 0.64 -0.60 -10.87
CA ILE A 70 -0.03 0.36 -9.96
C ILE A 70 -0.69 -0.34 -8.75
N ALA A 71 -1.44 -1.42 -8.99
CA ALA A 71 -2.07 -2.17 -7.89
C ALA A 71 -1.05 -2.84 -6.94
N GLY A 72 0.04 -3.38 -7.49
CA GLY A 72 1.13 -3.96 -6.70
C GLY A 72 1.90 -2.91 -5.91
N GLN A 73 2.03 -1.70 -6.46
CA GLN A 73 2.61 -0.55 -5.77
C GLN A 73 1.73 -0.12 -4.59
N ALA A 74 0.41 0.02 -4.77
CA ALA A 74 -0.52 0.34 -3.68
C ALA A 74 -0.40 -0.67 -2.50
N ALA A 75 -0.36 -1.97 -2.80
CA ALA A 75 -0.15 -3.01 -1.79
C ALA A 75 1.21 -2.91 -1.09
N ALA A 76 2.27 -2.58 -1.83
CA ALA A 76 3.60 -2.35 -1.27
C ALA A 76 3.65 -1.12 -0.36
N ILE A 77 2.96 -0.03 -0.72
CA ILE A 77 2.84 1.18 0.09
C ILE A 77 2.09 0.86 1.39
N LYS A 78 0.92 0.22 1.29
CA LYS A 78 0.14 -0.23 2.47
C LYS A 78 1.00 -0.98 3.47
N HIS A 79 1.75 -1.98 2.99
CA HIS A 79 2.62 -2.78 3.84
C HIS A 79 3.77 -1.96 4.45
N GLY A 80 4.37 -1.06 3.67
CA GLY A 80 5.42 -0.18 4.16
C GLY A 80 4.93 0.80 5.23
N ILE A 81 3.75 1.43 5.04
CA ILE A 81 3.15 2.35 6.02
C ILE A 81 2.89 1.60 7.34
N ALA A 82 2.35 0.38 7.25
CA ALA A 82 2.12 -0.45 8.44
C ALA A 82 3.41 -0.76 9.20
N ARG A 83 4.52 -1.05 8.51
CA ARG A 83 5.83 -1.26 9.15
C ARG A 83 6.41 0.03 9.74
N ALA A 84 6.24 1.17 9.08
CA ALA A 84 6.68 2.45 9.62
C ALA A 84 5.92 2.83 10.90
N LEU A 85 4.61 2.56 10.95
CA LEU A 85 3.78 2.77 12.13
C LEU A 85 4.17 1.84 13.29
N GLU A 86 4.54 0.59 13.00
CA GLU A 86 5.04 -0.33 14.01
C GLU A 86 6.35 0.15 14.64
N LEU A 87 7.27 0.69 13.83
CA LEU A 87 8.53 1.26 14.32
C LEU A 87 8.31 2.53 15.14
N PHE A 88 7.25 3.28 14.85
CA PHE A 88 6.90 4.48 15.61
C PHE A 88 6.37 4.15 17.01
N ASP A 89 5.40 3.23 17.11
CA ASP A 89 4.87 2.75 18.39
C ASP A 89 4.65 1.23 18.34
N PRO A 90 5.41 0.45 19.15
CA PRO A 90 5.26 -1.00 19.23
C PRO A 90 3.85 -1.47 19.62
N ASN A 91 3.06 -0.63 20.30
CA ASN A 91 1.68 -0.97 20.69
C ASN A 91 0.75 -1.16 19.48
N PHE A 92 1.06 -0.52 18.34
CA PHE A 92 0.26 -0.65 17.13
C PHE A 92 0.41 -2.03 16.46
N ARG A 93 1.48 -2.77 16.76
CA ARG A 93 1.76 -4.10 16.17
C ARG A 93 0.60 -5.06 16.33
N LYS A 94 0.00 -5.16 17.52
CA LYS A 94 -1.09 -6.13 17.78
C LYS A 94 -2.32 -5.85 16.90
N LYS A 95 -2.68 -4.58 16.75
CA LYS A 95 -3.82 -4.14 15.90
C LYS A 95 -3.53 -4.38 14.42
N LEU A 96 -2.34 -4.00 13.95
CA LEU A 96 -1.92 -4.11 12.55
C LEU A 96 -1.68 -5.57 12.10
N LYS A 97 -1.17 -6.42 13.01
CA LYS A 97 -0.99 -7.85 12.77
C LYS A 97 -2.34 -8.55 12.65
N LYS A 98 -3.30 -8.23 13.52
CA LYS A 98 -4.65 -8.81 13.47
C LYS A 98 -5.38 -8.47 12.17
N SER A 99 -5.15 -7.29 11.59
CA SER A 99 -5.70 -6.91 10.29
C SER A 99 -4.89 -7.37 9.09
N GLY A 100 -3.80 -8.12 9.29
CA GLY A 100 -3.00 -8.70 8.21
C GLY A 100 -2.12 -7.71 7.44
N PHE A 101 -1.89 -6.49 7.93
CA PHE A 101 -1.11 -5.47 7.20
C PHE A 101 0.40 -5.68 7.27
N LEU A 102 0.88 -6.42 8.28
CA LEU A 102 2.30 -6.71 8.50
C LEU A 102 2.78 -7.98 7.76
N THR A 103 1.87 -8.74 7.17
CA THR A 103 2.24 -9.95 6.40
C THR A 103 2.52 -9.56 4.95
N ARG A 104 3.68 -9.96 4.43
CA ARG A 104 4.01 -9.79 3.02
C ARG A 104 3.26 -10.84 2.21
N ASP A 105 2.55 -10.43 1.16
CA ASP A 105 1.90 -11.36 0.22
C ASP A 105 2.98 -12.13 -0.57
N PRO A 106 3.07 -13.46 -0.43
CA PRO A 106 4.06 -14.28 -1.13
C PRO A 106 3.67 -14.61 -2.58
N ARG A 107 2.43 -14.28 -3.00
CA ARG A 107 1.94 -14.63 -4.34
C ARG A 107 2.78 -13.96 -5.42
N ALA A 108 3.27 -14.77 -6.36
CA ALA A 108 3.99 -14.33 -7.54
C ALA A 108 3.45 -15.04 -8.77
N LYS A 109 3.68 -14.46 -9.96
CA LYS A 109 3.30 -15.09 -11.22
C LYS A 109 4.05 -16.41 -11.37
N GLU A 110 3.30 -17.50 -11.43
CA GLU A 110 3.90 -18.82 -11.66
C GLU A 110 4.47 -18.91 -13.10
N ARG A 111 5.64 -19.56 -13.21
CA ARG A 111 6.30 -19.80 -14.50
C ARG A 111 5.48 -20.74 -15.38
N ARG A 112 5.50 -20.52 -16.69
CA ARG A 112 4.96 -21.46 -17.70
C ARG A 112 5.84 -22.72 -17.78
N LYS A 113 5.25 -23.90 -17.62
CA LYS A 113 5.92 -25.20 -17.84
C LYS A 113 5.87 -25.58 -19.32
N TYR A 114 6.83 -26.39 -19.78
CA TYR A 114 6.82 -26.89 -21.17
C TYR A 114 5.60 -27.80 -21.40
N GLY A 115 5.12 -27.86 -22.64
CA GLY A 115 3.89 -28.60 -22.99
C GLY A 115 2.57 -27.93 -22.56
N LEU A 116 2.60 -26.91 -21.70
CA LEU A 116 1.41 -26.16 -21.28
C LEU A 116 1.24 -24.84 -22.05
N LYS A 117 -0.03 -24.44 -22.29
CA LYS A 117 -0.40 -23.16 -22.92
C LYS A 117 -0.15 -21.97 -21.98
N LYS A 118 -0.35 -22.14 -20.66
CA LYS A 118 -0.04 -21.14 -19.61
C LYS A 118 0.59 -21.84 -18.39
N ALA A 119 0.75 -21.17 -17.26
CA ALA A 119 1.33 -21.77 -16.03
C ALA A 119 0.69 -23.11 -15.64
N ARG A 120 -0.65 -23.21 -15.69
CA ARG A 120 -1.42 -24.42 -15.36
C ARG A 120 -2.34 -24.92 -16.48
N LYS A 121 -2.54 -24.13 -17.54
CA LYS A 121 -3.50 -24.45 -18.61
C LYS A 121 -2.92 -25.46 -19.59
N SER A 122 -3.45 -26.69 -19.58
CA SER A 122 -3.13 -27.72 -20.56
C SER A 122 -3.72 -27.41 -21.94
N PRO A 123 -3.12 -27.92 -23.03
CA PRO A 123 -3.78 -27.96 -24.33
C PRO A 123 -5.04 -28.83 -24.29
N GLN A 124 -5.93 -28.64 -25.26
CA GLN A 124 -7.13 -29.47 -25.40
C GLN A 124 -6.70 -30.88 -25.82
N TRP A 125 -7.18 -31.89 -25.11
CA TRP A 125 -6.94 -33.30 -25.42
C TRP A 125 -8.12 -33.85 -26.24
N SER A 126 -7.84 -34.59 -27.31
CA SER A 126 -8.84 -35.40 -28.02
C SER A 126 -8.57 -36.88 -27.75
N LYS A 127 -9.55 -37.59 -27.18
CA LYS A 127 -9.49 -39.05 -27.07
C LYS A 127 -9.62 -39.65 -28.48
N ARG A 128 -8.92 -40.77 -28.70
CA ARG A 128 -9.09 -41.64 -29.86
C ARG A 128 -9.85 -42.88 -29.42
#